data_AF-W6KVA8-F1
#
_entry.id   AF-W6KVA8-F1
#
_cell.length_a   1.000
_cell.length_b   1.000
_cell.length_c   1.000
_cell.angle_alpha   90.00
_cell.angle_beta   90.00
_cell.angle_gamma   90.00
#
_symmetry.space_group_name_H-M   'P 1'
#
loop_
_entity.id
_entity.type
_entity.pdbx_description
1 polymer ?
#
loop_
_entity_poly.entity_id
_entity_poly.type
_entity_poly.pdbx_seq_one_letter_code
_entity_poly.pdbx_strand_id
1 'polypeptide(L)'
;MSNDDDGPPPARSAHRKPARRNHSMRSEGCSLPSLKRHQPIDPRFDQMFGRADLRQFENNYKFLHEQFEEEEARRQHRIRCLKCILRRIALEDAGENLAEYDLSDDEREIFGEDHLQELTLLKLTPPERIHAELDKLKRESQLYKSKTKGNAAASRKAQVKKEMMSKEVRAVKANEKARPYFPKRSVIKKAVYADRFESLEQKGGKHAVERYLARKSKRQR
;
A
#
# COMPACT_ATOMS: atom_id res chain seq x y z
N MET A 1 -23.96 42.52 47.93
CA MET A 1 -23.69 42.66 46.49
C MET A 1 -22.92 41.43 46.06
N SER A 2 -23.59 40.54 45.33
CA SER A 2 -23.08 39.23 44.91
C SER A 2 -22.54 39.36 43.50
N ASN A 3 -21.26 39.02 43.29
CA ASN A 3 -20.67 38.88 41.95
C ASN A 3 -20.53 37.38 41.65
N ASP A 4 -21.61 36.79 41.16
CA ASP A 4 -21.61 35.49 40.50
C ASP A 4 -21.21 35.71 39.04
N ASP A 5 -19.96 35.39 38.69
CA ASP A 5 -19.50 35.38 37.30
C ASP A 5 -19.16 33.93 36.93
N ASP A 6 -20.19 33.08 36.97
CA ASP A 6 -20.15 31.66 36.61
C ASP A 6 -20.53 31.50 35.12
N GLY A 7 -19.80 32.22 34.27
CA GLY A 7 -19.95 32.15 32.82
C GLY A 7 -19.28 30.89 32.24
N PRO A 8 -19.87 30.25 31.20
CA PRO A 8 -19.27 29.07 30.59
C PRO A 8 -17.90 29.41 29.97
N PRO A 9 -16.92 28.49 30.03
CA PRO A 9 -15.59 28.74 29.51
C PRO A 9 -15.64 29.09 28.01
N PRO A 10 -14.77 29.99 27.52
CA PRO A 10 -14.81 30.46 26.15
C PRO A 10 -14.64 29.30 25.16
N ALA A 11 -15.51 29.26 24.15
CA ALA A 11 -15.53 28.22 23.14
C ALA A 11 -14.18 28.12 22.39
N ARG A 12 -13.45 27.03 22.64
CA ARG A 12 -12.20 26.73 21.93
C ARG A 12 -12.51 26.06 20.59
N SER A 13 -12.24 26.75 19.49
CA SER A 13 -12.23 26.17 18.15
C SER A 13 -11.28 24.97 18.08
N ALA A 14 -11.79 23.79 17.72
CA ALA A 14 -11.02 22.55 17.59
C ALA A 14 -9.90 22.61 16.53
N HIS A 15 -9.96 23.58 15.62
CA HIS A 15 -8.98 23.75 14.55
C HIS A 15 -7.87 24.75 14.87
N ARG A 16 -7.93 25.44 16.02
CA ARG A 16 -6.93 26.43 16.42
C ARG A 16 -5.89 25.77 17.33
N LYS A 17 -4.72 25.45 16.78
CA LYS A 17 -3.57 24.96 17.57
C LYS A 17 -3.17 26.04 18.60
N PRO A 18 -2.83 25.67 19.84
CA PRO A 18 -2.36 26.64 20.83
C PRO A 18 -1.07 27.31 20.33
N ALA A 19 -1.03 28.64 20.37
CA ALA A 19 0.16 29.40 20.07
C ALA A 19 1.24 29.02 21.09
N ARG A 20 2.35 28.46 20.63
CA ARG A 20 3.52 28.19 21.48
C ARG A 20 4.04 29.54 21.97
N ARG A 21 3.79 29.82 23.25
CA ARG A 21 4.32 30.99 23.96
C ARG A 21 5.83 30.75 24.16
N ASN A 22 6.62 31.07 23.13
CA ASN A 22 8.06 31.11 23.24
C ASN A 22 8.42 32.37 24.05
N HIS A 23 8.49 32.23 25.36
CA HIS A 23 9.12 33.25 26.20
C HIS A 23 10.63 33.19 25.97
N SER A 24 11.11 33.90 24.94
CA SER A 24 12.50 34.30 24.85
C SER A 24 12.68 35.59 25.65
N MET A 25 13.12 35.45 26.89
CA MET A 25 13.83 36.54 27.56
C MET A 25 15.29 36.12 27.68
N ARG A 26 16.13 37.05 27.24
CA ARG A 26 17.59 36.98 27.19
C ARG A 26 18.16 36.56 28.55
N SER A 27 19.07 35.60 28.54
CA SER A 27 20.16 35.49 29.50
C SER A 27 21.33 34.84 28.78
N GLU A 28 22.35 35.64 28.47
CA GLU A 28 23.68 35.14 28.17
C GLU A 28 24.17 34.37 29.39
N GLY A 29 24.62 33.13 29.19
CA GLY A 29 25.15 32.30 30.28
C GLY A 29 24.82 30.82 30.15
N CYS A 30 25.82 30.06 29.70
CA CYS A 30 25.98 28.62 29.93
C CYS A 30 24.78 27.71 29.56
N SER A 31 24.74 27.25 28.31
CA SER A 31 23.84 26.17 27.88
C SER A 31 24.30 24.83 28.46
N LEU A 32 23.84 24.49 29.66
CA LEU A 32 23.89 23.11 30.15
C LEU A 32 23.08 22.22 29.19
N PRO A 33 23.55 21.00 28.88
CA PRO A 33 22.83 20.10 27.99
C PRO A 33 21.45 19.81 28.59
N SER A 34 20.38 20.19 27.89
CA SER A 34 19.03 19.88 28.32
C SER A 34 18.91 18.36 28.42
N LEU A 35 18.84 17.82 29.65
CA LEU A 35 18.47 16.44 29.88
C LEU A 35 17.11 16.24 29.20
N LYS A 36 17.09 15.45 28.13
CA LYS A 36 15.85 15.05 27.48
C LYS A 36 15.02 14.36 28.56
N ARG A 37 13.97 15.01 29.06
CA ARG A 37 13.01 14.37 29.96
C ARG A 37 12.52 13.13 29.23
N HIS A 38 12.95 11.96 29.71
CA HIS A 38 12.43 10.70 29.22
C HIS A 38 10.92 10.75 29.42
N GLN A 39 10.18 10.68 28.32
CA GLN A 39 8.75 10.42 28.40
C GLN A 39 8.59 9.16 29.26
N PRO A 40 7.64 9.10 30.20
CA PRO A 40 7.34 7.85 30.88
C PRO A 40 6.97 6.83 29.81
N ILE A 41 7.90 5.92 29.53
CA ILE A 41 7.70 4.80 28.61
C ILE A 41 6.94 3.77 29.43
N ASP A 42 5.77 3.36 28.94
CA ASP A 42 5.02 2.24 29.52
C ASP A 42 5.96 1.02 29.64
N PRO A 43 6.10 0.40 30.83
CA PRO A 43 7.06 -0.67 31.08
C PRO A 43 6.83 -1.93 30.22
N ARG A 44 5.65 -2.07 29.60
CA ARG A 44 5.41 -3.12 28.58
C ARG A 44 6.17 -2.86 27.27
N PHE A 45 6.60 -1.63 27.06
CA PHE A 45 7.39 -1.17 25.91
C PHE A 45 8.77 -0.69 26.37
N ASP A 46 9.26 -1.22 27.49
CA ASP A 46 10.60 -0.96 27.98
C ASP A 46 11.65 -1.43 26.97
N GLN A 47 12.69 -0.61 26.79
CA GLN A 47 13.77 -0.85 25.85
C GLN A 47 14.62 -2.07 26.23
N MET A 48 14.49 -2.55 27.47
CA MET A 48 15.08 -3.76 28.03
C MET A 48 14.56 -5.07 27.40
N PHE A 49 13.37 -5.06 26.78
CA PHE A 49 12.83 -6.25 26.08
C PHE A 49 13.50 -6.51 24.71
N GLY A 50 14.54 -5.76 24.36
CA GLY A 50 15.21 -5.85 23.07
C GLY A 50 14.35 -5.25 21.97
N ARG A 51 14.99 -4.57 21.01
CA ARG A 51 14.28 -4.23 19.77
C ARG A 51 14.03 -5.55 19.05
N ALA A 52 12.75 -5.90 18.82
CA ALA A 52 12.42 -7.06 17.99
C ALA A 52 13.20 -6.96 16.68
N ASP A 53 14.07 -7.94 16.40
CA ASP A 53 14.79 -7.98 15.15
C ASP A 53 13.78 -8.27 14.05
N LEU A 54 13.37 -7.21 13.36
CA LEU A 54 12.40 -7.27 12.27
C LEU A 54 12.84 -8.28 11.21
N ARG A 55 14.15 -8.48 11.01
CA ARG A 55 14.64 -9.48 10.05
C ARG A 55 14.41 -10.90 10.55
N GLN A 56 14.68 -11.15 11.83
CA GLN A 56 14.41 -12.45 12.42
C GLN A 56 12.92 -12.76 12.44
N PHE A 57 12.09 -11.75 12.74
CA PHE A 57 10.63 -11.87 12.64
C PHE A 57 10.17 -12.15 11.21
N GLU A 58 10.62 -11.38 10.22
CA GLU A 58 10.30 -11.60 8.81
C GLU A 58 10.73 -13.00 8.33
N ASN A 59 11.89 -13.48 8.75
CA ASN A 59 12.36 -14.82 8.41
C ASN A 59 11.50 -15.92 9.06
N ASN A 60 11.15 -15.76 10.35
CA ASN A 60 10.37 -16.75 11.09
C ASN A 60 8.89 -16.77 10.66
N TYR A 61 8.36 -15.63 10.25
CA TYR A 61 6.94 -15.45 9.91
C TYR A 61 6.71 -15.16 8.42
N LYS A 62 7.66 -15.54 7.56
CA LYS A 62 7.53 -15.39 6.10
C LYS A 62 6.25 -16.04 5.57
N PHE A 63 5.83 -17.16 6.17
CA PHE A 63 4.60 -17.86 5.83
C PHE A 63 3.35 -16.98 5.98
N LEU A 64 3.35 -15.96 6.85
CA LEU A 64 2.21 -15.04 6.95
C LEU A 64 2.04 -14.23 5.67
N HIS A 65 3.15 -13.80 5.05
CA HIS A 65 3.08 -13.11 3.76
C HIS A 65 2.60 -14.04 2.65
N GLU A 66 3.11 -15.28 2.63
CA GLU A 66 2.69 -16.29 1.66
C GLU A 66 1.18 -16.59 1.82
N GLN A 67 0.69 -16.76 3.05
CA GLN A 67 -0.74 -16.94 3.31
C GLN A 67 -1.59 -15.74 2.89
N PHE A 68 -1.15 -14.51 3.15
CA PHE A 68 -1.86 -13.32 2.69
C PHE A 68 -1.92 -13.22 1.15
N GLU A 69 -0.86 -13.63 0.46
CA GLU A 69 -0.82 -13.68 -1.00
C GLU A 69 -1.74 -14.78 -1.55
N GLU A 70 -1.74 -15.97 -0.94
CA GLU A 70 -2.66 -17.07 -1.27
C GLU A 70 -4.13 -16.70 -1.03
N GLU A 71 -4.44 -16.02 0.07
CA GLU A 71 -5.79 -15.51 0.33
C GLU A 71 -6.22 -14.49 -0.72
N GLU A 72 -5.34 -13.58 -1.14
CA GLU A 72 -5.65 -12.66 -2.22
C GLU A 72 -5.82 -13.40 -3.56
N ALA A 73 -5.00 -14.42 -3.84
CA ALA A 73 -5.14 -15.23 -5.05
C ALA A 73 -6.49 -15.96 -5.09
N ARG A 74 -6.89 -16.59 -3.97
CA ARG A 74 -8.21 -17.20 -3.80
C ARG A 74 -9.34 -16.18 -3.95
N ARG A 75 -9.20 -15.00 -3.33
CA ARG A 75 -10.17 -13.90 -3.49
C ARG A 75 -10.31 -13.45 -4.94
N GLN A 76 -9.20 -13.28 -5.67
CA GLN A 76 -9.22 -12.92 -7.09
C GLN A 76 -9.85 -13.99 -7.96
N HIS A 77 -9.58 -15.27 -7.67
CA HIS A 77 -10.21 -16.40 -8.34
C HIS A 77 -11.72 -16.40 -8.12
N ARG A 78 -12.19 -16.31 -6.86
CA ARG A 78 -13.62 -16.20 -6.55
C ARG A 78 -14.29 -15.00 -7.23
N ILE A 79 -13.63 -13.84 -7.29
CA ILE A 79 -14.13 -12.67 -8.04
C ILE A 79 -14.30 -12.99 -9.53
N ARG A 80 -13.37 -13.76 -10.14
CA ARG A 80 -13.49 -14.18 -11.54
C ARG A 80 -14.68 -15.12 -11.74
N CYS A 81 -14.84 -16.11 -10.87
CA CYS A 81 -15.99 -17.03 -10.88
C CYS A 81 -17.32 -16.25 -10.83
N LEU A 82 -17.48 -15.36 -9.84
CA LEU A 82 -18.71 -14.58 -9.69
C LEU A 82 -19.00 -13.68 -10.89
N LYS A 83 -17.97 -13.08 -11.50
CA LYS A 83 -18.14 -12.27 -12.73
C LYS A 83 -18.58 -13.12 -13.92
N CYS A 84 -18.05 -14.33 -14.05
CA CYS A 84 -18.44 -15.25 -15.12
C CYS A 84 -19.94 -15.57 -15.01
N ILE A 85 -20.41 -15.90 -13.80
CA ILE A 85 -21.83 -16.19 -13.56
C ILE A 85 -22.73 -14.98 -13.81
N LEU A 86 -22.35 -13.79 -13.35
CA LEU A 86 -23.14 -12.59 -13.62
C LEU A 86 -23.23 -12.27 -15.12
N ARG A 87 -22.14 -12.50 -15.86
CA ARG A 87 -22.15 -12.34 -17.31
C ARG A 87 -23.11 -13.32 -17.96
N ARG A 88 -23.11 -14.58 -17.51
CA ARG A 88 -24.05 -15.60 -17.98
C ARG A 88 -25.51 -15.19 -17.72
N ILE A 89 -25.85 -14.78 -16.49
CA ILE A 89 -27.20 -14.34 -16.13
C ILE A 89 -27.63 -13.17 -17.03
N ALA A 90 -26.75 -12.19 -17.26
CA ALA A 90 -27.05 -11.06 -18.14
C ALA A 90 -27.32 -11.47 -19.61
N LEU A 91 -26.66 -12.53 -20.11
CA LEU A 91 -26.88 -13.05 -21.45
C LEU A 91 -28.18 -13.87 -21.54
N GLU A 92 -28.48 -14.65 -20.50
CA GLU A 92 -29.75 -15.36 -20.34
C GLU A 92 -30.92 -14.35 -20.32
N ASP A 93 -30.80 -13.26 -19.56
CA ASP A 93 -31.79 -12.18 -19.50
C ASP A 93 -31.95 -11.44 -20.85
N ALA A 94 -30.87 -11.35 -21.64
CA ALA A 94 -30.89 -10.74 -22.98
C ALA A 94 -31.52 -11.64 -24.06
N GLY A 95 -31.82 -12.91 -23.74
CA GLY A 95 -32.38 -13.88 -24.68
C GLY A 95 -31.38 -14.34 -25.74
N GLU A 96 -30.08 -14.18 -25.51
CA GLU A 96 -29.03 -14.64 -26.44
C GLU A 96 -28.89 -16.18 -26.39
N ASN A 97 -28.65 -16.81 -27.54
CA ASN A 97 -28.44 -18.25 -27.62
C ASN A 97 -27.11 -18.63 -26.96
N LEU A 98 -27.19 -19.18 -25.74
CA LEU A 98 -26.04 -19.69 -24.99
C LEU A 98 -25.25 -20.81 -25.69
N ALA A 99 -25.79 -21.38 -26.77
CA ALA A 99 -25.10 -22.36 -27.60
C ALA A 99 -24.12 -21.74 -28.61
N GLU A 100 -24.29 -20.48 -28.98
CA GLU A 100 -23.41 -19.77 -29.93
C GLU A 100 -22.23 -19.08 -29.21
N TYR A 101 -22.40 -18.76 -27.93
CA TYR A 101 -21.32 -18.36 -27.03
C TYR A 101 -20.86 -19.57 -26.23
N ASP A 102 -19.74 -20.19 -26.61
CA ASP A 102 -19.14 -21.30 -25.87
C ASP A 102 -18.49 -20.81 -24.56
N LEU A 103 -19.33 -20.31 -23.64
CA LEU A 103 -18.98 -19.94 -22.27
C LEU A 103 -18.45 -21.16 -21.49
N SER A 104 -18.66 -22.37 -22.01
CA SER A 104 -18.06 -23.61 -21.58
C SER A 104 -16.54 -23.50 -21.44
N ASP A 105 -15.84 -22.83 -22.37
CA ASP A 105 -14.38 -22.82 -22.34
C ASP A 105 -13.83 -21.85 -21.29
N ASP A 106 -14.40 -20.64 -21.19
CA ASP A 106 -14.11 -19.69 -20.11
C ASP A 106 -14.55 -20.24 -18.74
N GLU A 107 -15.72 -20.90 -18.65
CA GLU A 107 -16.22 -21.54 -17.42
C GLU A 107 -15.32 -22.72 -17.02
N ARG A 108 -14.92 -23.59 -17.96
CA ARG A 108 -14.02 -24.73 -17.69
C ARG A 108 -12.62 -24.27 -17.33
N GLU A 109 -12.10 -23.19 -17.92
CA GLU A 109 -10.79 -22.65 -17.53
C GLU A 109 -10.83 -22.03 -16.12
N ILE A 110 -11.90 -21.30 -15.79
CA ILE A 110 -12.00 -20.58 -14.52
C ILE A 110 -12.34 -21.53 -13.36
N PHE A 111 -13.28 -22.46 -13.54
CA PHE A 111 -13.70 -23.39 -12.49
C PHE A 111 -12.87 -24.68 -12.50
N GLY A 112 -12.35 -25.13 -13.65
CA GLY A 112 -11.70 -26.43 -13.75
C GLY A 112 -12.65 -27.61 -13.47
N GLU A 113 -12.10 -28.82 -13.43
CA GLU A 113 -12.85 -30.04 -13.09
C GLU A 113 -13.22 -30.09 -11.60
N ASP A 114 -12.41 -29.47 -10.74
CA ASP A 114 -12.54 -29.54 -9.28
C ASP A 114 -13.70 -28.69 -8.72
N HIS A 115 -14.13 -27.64 -9.42
CA HIS A 115 -15.13 -26.68 -8.92
C HIS A 115 -16.50 -26.77 -9.62
N LEU A 116 -16.80 -27.89 -10.28
CA LEU A 116 -18.09 -28.08 -10.97
C LEU A 116 -19.30 -28.01 -10.03
N GLN A 117 -19.15 -28.49 -8.78
CA GLN A 117 -20.21 -28.37 -7.76
C GLN A 117 -20.44 -26.93 -7.31
N GLU A 118 -19.37 -26.13 -7.23
CA GLU A 118 -19.47 -24.71 -6.91
C GLU A 118 -20.17 -23.94 -8.04
N LEU A 119 -19.87 -24.29 -9.29
CA LEU A 119 -20.51 -23.75 -10.47
C LEU A 119 -22.03 -24.00 -10.47
N THR A 120 -22.45 -25.24 -10.17
CA THR A 120 -23.89 -25.56 -10.12
C THR A 120 -24.60 -24.81 -8.98
N LEU A 121 -23.98 -24.71 -7.81
CA LEU A 121 -24.53 -23.93 -6.70
C LEU A 121 -24.65 -22.45 -7.04
N LEU A 122 -23.65 -21.87 -7.71
CA LEU A 122 -23.70 -20.46 -8.12
C LEU A 122 -24.80 -20.19 -9.15
N LYS A 123 -25.05 -21.10 -10.09
CA LYS A 123 -26.15 -20.98 -11.06
C LYS A 123 -27.53 -20.95 -10.39
N LEU A 124 -27.69 -21.64 -9.26
CA LEU A 124 -28.93 -21.64 -8.47
C LEU A 124 -29.06 -20.45 -7.52
N THR A 125 -27.97 -19.71 -7.30
CA THR A 125 -27.95 -18.63 -6.33
C THR A 125 -28.57 -17.36 -6.94
N PRO A 126 -29.44 -16.63 -6.22
CA PRO A 126 -30.01 -15.38 -6.71
C PRO A 126 -28.92 -14.34 -7.08
N PRO A 127 -29.06 -13.61 -8.20
CA PRO A 127 -28.04 -12.68 -8.69
C PRO A 127 -27.69 -11.58 -7.68
N GLU A 128 -28.66 -11.13 -6.89
CA GLU A 128 -28.45 -10.13 -5.82
C GLU A 128 -27.38 -10.58 -4.81
N ARG A 129 -27.40 -11.86 -4.43
CA ARG A 129 -26.42 -12.41 -3.49
C ARG A 129 -25.03 -12.48 -4.12
N ILE A 130 -24.96 -12.84 -5.40
CA ILE A 130 -23.71 -12.89 -6.19
C ILE A 130 -23.11 -11.49 -6.31
N HIS A 131 -23.92 -10.47 -6.61
CA HIS A 131 -23.48 -9.07 -6.64
C HIS A 131 -22.96 -8.59 -5.29
N ALA A 132 -23.69 -8.87 -4.20
CA ALA A 132 -23.29 -8.47 -2.84
C ALA A 132 -21.95 -9.12 -2.43
N GLU A 133 -21.77 -10.41 -2.71
CA GLU A 133 -20.52 -11.12 -2.45
C GLU A 133 -19.37 -10.51 -3.26
N LEU A 134 -19.58 -10.29 -4.56
CA LEU A 134 -18.58 -9.72 -5.44
C LEU A 134 -18.14 -8.32 -5.01
N ASP A 135 -19.07 -7.47 -4.56
CA ASP A 135 -18.74 -6.14 -4.05
C ASP A 135 -17.97 -6.20 -2.72
N LYS A 136 -18.31 -7.12 -1.83
CA LYS A 136 -17.54 -7.38 -0.60
C LYS A 136 -16.10 -7.78 -0.94
N LEU A 137 -15.92 -8.78 -1.81
CA LEU A 137 -14.59 -9.28 -2.18
C LEU A 137 -13.78 -8.20 -2.93
N LYS A 138 -14.40 -7.37 -3.77
CA LYS A 138 -13.74 -6.23 -4.40
C LYS A 138 -13.22 -5.24 -3.37
N ARG A 139 -14.02 -4.90 -2.35
CA ARG A 139 -13.60 -3.98 -1.27
C ARG A 139 -12.42 -4.56 -0.50
N GLU A 140 -12.48 -5.83 -0.12
CA GLU A 140 -11.38 -6.53 0.58
C GLU A 140 -10.10 -6.56 -0.25
N SER A 141 -10.18 -6.89 -1.54
CA SER A 141 -9.03 -6.87 -2.45
C SER A 141 -8.45 -5.45 -2.60
N GLN A 142 -9.30 -4.43 -2.64
CA GLN A 142 -8.85 -3.04 -2.69
C GLN A 142 -8.12 -2.64 -1.41
N LEU A 143 -8.63 -3.05 -0.25
CA LEU A 143 -7.96 -2.85 1.04
C LEU A 143 -6.60 -3.55 1.07
N TYR A 144 -6.53 -4.81 0.64
CA TYR A 144 -5.27 -5.55 0.51
C TYR A 144 -4.27 -4.77 -0.36
N LYS A 145 -4.67 -4.38 -1.57
CA LYS A 145 -3.83 -3.58 -2.49
C LYS A 145 -3.39 -2.25 -1.89
N SER A 146 -4.23 -1.59 -1.10
CA SER A 146 -3.86 -0.33 -0.45
C SER A 146 -2.76 -0.52 0.59
N LYS A 147 -2.85 -1.58 1.41
CA LYS A 147 -1.88 -1.94 2.44
C LYS A 147 -0.55 -2.38 1.82
N THR A 148 -0.59 -3.22 0.79
CA THR A 148 0.62 -3.78 0.16
C THR A 148 1.34 -2.81 -0.78
N LYS A 149 0.60 -1.99 -1.56
CA LYS A 149 1.23 -1.05 -2.51
C LYS A 149 2.04 0.06 -1.83
N GLY A 150 1.59 0.54 -0.67
CA GLY A 150 2.33 1.54 0.12
C GLY A 150 3.72 1.03 0.52
N ASN A 151 3.76 -0.20 1.02
CA ASN A 151 4.99 -0.88 1.42
C ASN A 151 5.89 -1.19 0.22
N ALA A 152 5.33 -1.66 -0.90
CA ALA A 152 6.09 -1.95 -2.11
C ALA A 152 6.72 -0.69 -2.74
N ALA A 153 6.08 0.47 -2.64
CA ALA A 153 6.64 1.74 -3.12
C ALA A 153 7.74 2.27 -2.20
N ALA A 154 7.55 2.15 -0.88
CA ALA A 154 8.57 2.49 0.11
C ALA A 154 9.81 1.58 -0.01
N SER A 155 9.58 0.28 -0.18
CA SER A 155 10.62 -0.74 -0.37
C SER A 155 11.47 -0.46 -1.61
N ARG A 156 10.85 -0.20 -2.77
CA ARG A 156 11.59 0.16 -3.99
C ARG A 156 12.48 1.39 -3.83
N LYS A 157 11.98 2.45 -3.21
CA LYS A 157 12.79 3.64 -2.94
C LYS A 157 13.97 3.33 -2.00
N ALA A 158 13.75 2.49 -0.99
CA ALA A 158 14.80 2.07 -0.07
C ALA A 158 15.86 1.20 -0.78
N GLN A 159 15.42 0.30 -1.67
CA GLN A 159 16.28 -0.53 -2.50
C GLN A 159 17.16 0.32 -3.43
N VAL A 160 16.57 1.24 -4.20
CA VAL A 160 17.33 2.15 -5.08
C VAL A 160 18.35 2.96 -4.29
N LYS A 161 17.96 3.49 -3.12
CA LYS A 161 18.89 4.20 -2.23
C LYS A 161 20.04 3.29 -1.78
N LYS A 162 19.74 2.06 -1.37
CA LYS A 162 20.72 1.07 -0.92
C LYS A 162 21.70 0.71 -2.05
N GLU A 163 21.20 0.48 -3.25
CA GLU A 163 22.02 0.16 -4.43
C GLU A 163 22.93 1.32 -4.82
N MET A 164 22.42 2.55 -4.86
CA MET A 164 23.23 3.75 -5.11
C MET A 164 24.34 3.91 -4.06
N MET A 165 24.01 3.78 -2.78
CA MET A 165 25.02 3.86 -1.72
C MET A 165 26.04 2.72 -1.80
N SER A 166 25.59 1.50 -2.12
CA SER A 166 26.47 0.34 -2.29
C SER A 166 27.48 0.56 -3.42
N LYS A 167 27.05 1.12 -4.56
CA LYS A 167 27.94 1.50 -5.66
C LYS A 167 28.98 2.54 -5.24
N GLU A 168 28.56 3.58 -4.51
CA GLU A 168 29.48 4.62 -4.01
C GLU A 168 30.49 4.05 -3.01
N VAL A 169 30.05 3.19 -2.09
CA VAL A 169 30.95 2.52 -1.14
C VAL A 169 31.96 1.62 -1.87
N ARG A 170 31.53 0.91 -2.92
CA ARG A 170 32.44 0.10 -3.75
C ARG A 170 33.47 0.96 -4.46
N ALA A 171 33.07 2.09 -5.04
CA ALA A 171 33.99 3.03 -5.71
C ALA A 171 35.05 3.60 -4.75
N VAL A 172 34.66 3.88 -3.49
CA VAL A 172 35.62 4.31 -2.46
C VAL A 172 36.58 3.19 -2.08
N LYS A 173 36.07 1.97 -1.91
CA LYS A 173 36.92 0.80 -1.64
C LYS A 173 37.89 0.48 -2.78
N ALA A 174 37.49 0.77 -4.02
CA ALA A 174 38.33 0.65 -5.21
C ALA A 174 39.33 1.81 -5.37
N ASN A 175 39.37 2.75 -4.42
CA ASN A 175 40.18 3.97 -4.46
C ASN A 175 39.89 4.91 -5.66
N GLU A 176 38.77 4.71 -6.37
CA GLU A 176 38.32 5.62 -7.44
C GLU A 176 37.79 6.95 -6.88
N LYS A 177 37.31 6.93 -5.64
CA LYS A 177 36.79 8.11 -4.93
C LYS A 177 37.33 8.18 -3.51
N ALA A 178 37.69 9.38 -3.06
CA ALA A 178 38.19 9.58 -1.70
C ALA A 178 37.09 9.47 -0.62
N ARG A 179 35.83 9.79 -0.93
CA ARG A 179 34.72 9.78 0.03
C ARG A 179 33.40 9.31 -0.61
N PRO A 180 32.56 8.58 0.14
CA PRO A 180 31.28 8.10 -0.38
C PRO A 180 30.29 9.26 -0.54
N TYR A 181 29.67 9.33 -1.71
CA TYR A 181 28.60 10.29 -1.96
C TYR A 181 27.27 9.80 -1.38
N PHE A 182 26.60 10.64 -0.61
CA PHE A 182 25.27 10.35 -0.06
C PHE A 182 24.19 10.99 -0.95
N PRO A 183 23.35 10.19 -1.66
CA PRO A 183 22.40 10.74 -2.62
C PRO A 183 21.34 11.63 -1.97
N LYS A 184 21.17 12.84 -2.51
CA LYS A 184 20.05 13.73 -2.16
C LYS A 184 18.70 13.09 -2.54
N ARG A 185 17.63 13.51 -1.85
CA ARG A 185 16.25 13.04 -2.10
C ARG A 185 15.82 13.18 -3.58
N SER A 186 16.22 14.26 -4.25
CA SER A 186 15.92 14.52 -5.66
C SER A 186 16.57 13.48 -6.58
N VAL A 187 17.80 13.09 -6.29
CA VAL A 187 18.57 12.10 -7.07
C VAL A 187 17.93 10.73 -6.94
N ILE A 188 17.59 10.31 -5.72
CA ILE A 188 16.88 9.04 -5.48
C ILE A 188 15.54 9.03 -6.22
N LYS A 189 14.80 10.15 -6.21
CA LYS A 189 13.51 10.25 -6.91
C LYS A 189 13.68 10.11 -8.42
N LYS A 190 14.71 10.73 -9.02
CA LYS A 190 15.03 10.59 -10.44
C LYS A 190 15.38 9.15 -10.80
N ALA A 191 16.22 8.49 -10.00
CA ALA A 191 16.58 7.09 -10.20
C ALA A 191 15.36 6.16 -10.14
N VAL A 192 14.49 6.31 -9.13
CA VAL A 192 13.24 5.53 -9.05
C VAL A 192 12.32 5.73 -10.27
N TYR A 193 12.31 6.93 -10.87
CA TYR A 193 11.56 7.14 -12.11
C TYR A 193 12.25 6.50 -13.31
N ALA A 194 13.58 6.56 -13.41
CA ALA A 194 14.34 5.91 -14.46
C ALA A 194 14.07 4.39 -14.46
N ASP A 195 14.23 3.72 -13.32
CA ASP A 195 13.95 2.28 -13.17
C ASP A 195 12.50 1.94 -13.56
N ARG A 196 11.56 2.83 -13.24
CA ARG A 196 10.15 2.65 -13.61
C ARG A 196 9.93 2.76 -15.11
N PHE A 197 10.58 3.71 -15.77
CA PHE A 197 10.48 3.87 -17.22
C PHE A 197 11.13 2.70 -17.95
N GLU A 198 12.32 2.27 -17.50
CA GLU A 198 13.00 1.10 -18.03
C GLU A 198 12.12 -0.16 -17.90
N SER A 199 11.52 -0.39 -16.73
CA SER A 199 10.60 -1.52 -16.54
C SER A 199 9.33 -1.44 -17.41
N LEU A 200 8.82 -0.24 -17.68
CA LEU A 200 7.67 -0.06 -18.57
C LEU A 200 8.06 -0.29 -20.04
N GLU A 201 9.24 0.16 -20.44
CA GLU A 201 9.79 -0.04 -21.77
C GLU A 201 10.08 -1.52 -22.04
N GLN A 202 10.66 -2.24 -21.08
CA GLN A 202 10.87 -3.69 -21.18
C GLN A 202 9.54 -4.46 -21.32
N LYS A 203 8.47 -4.03 -20.65
CA LYS A 203 7.18 -4.74 -20.63
C LYS A 203 6.28 -4.46 -21.84
N GLY A 204 6.39 -3.29 -22.45
CA GLY A 204 5.45 -2.88 -23.50
C GLY A 204 5.98 -1.82 -24.44
N GLY A 205 7.31 -1.69 -24.52
CA GLY A 205 8.02 -0.77 -25.38
C GLY A 205 7.74 0.70 -25.08
N LYS A 206 8.15 1.55 -26.02
CA LYS A 206 7.95 3.01 -25.96
C LYS A 206 6.47 3.39 -25.79
N HIS A 207 5.56 2.62 -26.39
CA HIS A 207 4.13 2.89 -26.31
C HIS A 207 3.55 2.70 -24.90
N ALA A 208 4.11 1.80 -24.08
CA ALA A 208 3.71 1.68 -22.67
C ALA A 208 4.13 2.91 -21.84
N VAL A 209 5.31 3.46 -22.13
CA VAL A 209 5.82 4.69 -21.50
C VAL A 209 4.94 5.89 -21.86
N GLU A 210 4.61 6.06 -23.14
CA GLU A 210 3.72 7.13 -23.62
C GLU A 210 2.34 7.07 -22.96
N ARG A 211 1.72 5.89 -22.93
CA ARG A 211 0.42 5.68 -22.25
C ARG A 211 0.49 5.99 -20.75
N TYR A 212 1.63 5.74 -20.12
CA TYR A 212 1.84 6.08 -18.72
C TYR A 212 1.96 7.61 -18.52
N LEU A 213 2.71 8.30 -19.38
CA LEU A 213 2.86 9.75 -19.36
C LEU A 213 1.53 10.47 -19.65
N ALA A 214 0.78 10.02 -20.67
CA ALA A 214 -0.53 10.56 -21.01
C ALA A 214 -1.53 10.45 -19.85
N ARG A 215 -1.54 9.31 -19.15
CA ARG A 215 -2.35 9.14 -17.93
C ARG A 215 -1.93 10.07 -16.80
N LYS A 216 -0.63 10.39 -16.70
CA LYS A 216 -0.11 11.29 -15.67
C LYS A 216 -0.40 12.76 -15.97
N SER A 217 -0.28 13.19 -17.21
CA SER A 217 -0.58 14.56 -17.62
C SER A 217 -2.07 14.89 -17.49
N LYS A 218 -2.97 13.94 -17.83
CA LYS A 218 -4.42 14.12 -17.70
C LYS A 218 -4.91 14.33 -16.26
N ARG A 219 -4.14 13.88 -15.25
CA ARG A 219 -4.48 14.02 -13.83
C ARG A 219 -3.95 15.33 -13.21
N GLN A 220 -3.11 16.06 -13.94
CA GLN A 220 -2.53 17.33 -13.49
C GLN A 220 -3.20 18.57 -14.11
N ARG A 221 -3.99 18.38 -15.17
CA ARG A 221 -4.97 19.35 -15.64
C ARG A 221 -6.25 19.15 -14.84
#